data_AF-A0A2W6CYC7-F1
#
_entry.id   AF-A0A2W6CYC7-F1
#
_cell.length_a   1.000
_cell.length_b   1.000
_cell.length_c   1.000
_cell.angle_alpha   90.00
_cell.angle_beta   90.00
_cell.angle_gamma   90.00
#
_symmetry.space_group_name_H-M   'P 1'
#
loop_
_entity.id
_entity.type
_entity.pdbx_description
1 polymer ?
#
loop_
_entity_poly.entity_id
_entity_poly.type
_entity_poly.pdbx_seq_one_letter_code
_entity_poly.pdbx_strand_id
1 'polypeptide(L)'
;MAAVLSGAPSTAWALITGDDPLEPSLAAGSMLLPSTRRRVPLLLAATAAHGVLSLGWAQALALVPGWQVRTTARGALRGAAGGLAIAAVDFGLAHVSRSRRFARVRALPLLPQIADHLAYGAVVGAVLARPLSRA
;
A
#
# COMPACT_ATOMS: atom_id res chain seq x y z
N MET A 1 -2.85 2.23 11.42
CA MET A 1 -3.99 1.34 11.10
C MET A 1 -4.18 1.12 9.61
N ALA A 2 -4.20 2.18 8.78
CA ALA A 2 -4.31 2.05 7.31
C ALA A 2 -3.35 0.99 6.73
N ALA A 3 -2.05 1.11 7.00
CA ALA A 3 -1.02 0.19 6.51
C ALA A 3 -1.16 -1.28 6.97
N VAL A 4 -1.86 -1.52 8.09
CA VAL A 4 -2.06 -2.88 8.63
C VAL A 4 -3.32 -3.51 8.04
N LEU A 5 -4.41 -2.74 7.98
CA LEU A 5 -5.69 -3.20 7.46
C LEU A 5 -5.72 -3.28 5.94
N SER A 6 -4.87 -2.49 5.26
CA SER A 6 -4.79 -2.48 3.81
C SER A 6 -4.25 -3.76 3.22
N GLY A 7 -3.54 -4.62 3.97
CA GLY A 7 -3.06 -5.91 3.46
C GLY A 7 -4.12 -7.02 3.48
N ALA A 8 -5.35 -6.73 3.92
CA ALA A 8 -6.41 -7.74 4.04
C ALA A 8 -6.84 -8.33 2.69
N PRO A 9 -7.03 -7.56 1.59
CA PRO A 9 -7.36 -8.12 0.29
C PRO A 9 -6.34 -9.14 -0.22
N SER A 10 -5.04 -8.82 -0.18
CA SER A 10 -4.00 -9.77 -0.61
C SER A 10 -3.84 -10.97 0.31
N THR A 11 -4.01 -10.79 1.62
CA THR A 11 -4.04 -11.90 2.58
C THR A 11 -5.20 -12.85 2.29
N ALA A 12 -6.41 -12.30 2.09
CA ALA A 12 -7.59 -13.09 1.78
C ALA A 12 -7.45 -13.83 0.45
N TRP A 13 -6.90 -13.16 -0.58
CA TRP A 13 -6.61 -13.78 -1.86
C TRP A 13 -5.67 -14.98 -1.71
N ALA A 14 -4.54 -14.80 -1.01
CA ALA A 14 -3.58 -15.88 -0.79
C ALA A 14 -4.20 -17.07 -0.05
N LEU A 15 -5.04 -16.81 0.96
CA LEU A 15 -5.75 -17.86 1.69
C LEU A 15 -6.74 -18.62 0.79
N ILE A 16 -7.42 -17.93 -0.13
CA ILE A 16 -8.37 -18.53 -1.07
C ILE A 16 -7.64 -19.38 -2.13
N THR A 17 -6.49 -18.93 -2.62
CA THR A 17 -5.72 -19.63 -3.66
C THR A 17 -4.74 -20.67 -3.11
N GLY A 18 -4.54 -20.72 -1.79
CA GLY A 18 -3.58 -21.62 -1.15
C GLY A 18 -2.13 -21.15 -1.23
N ASP A 19 -1.90 -19.86 -1.50
CA ASP A 19 -0.58 -19.23 -1.55
C ASP A 19 -0.09 -18.79 -0.15
N ASP A 20 1.20 -18.44 -0.03
CA ASP A 20 1.76 -17.93 1.24
C ASP A 20 1.28 -16.47 1.49
N PRO A 21 0.49 -16.21 2.56
CA PRO A 21 -0.02 -14.86 2.85
C PRO A 21 1.08 -13.85 3.21
N LEU A 22 2.29 -14.31 3.53
CA LEU A 22 3.43 -13.45 3.82
C LEU A 22 4.25 -13.11 2.57
N GLU A 23 4.00 -13.74 1.42
CA GLU A 23 4.80 -13.54 0.21
C GLU A 23 4.88 -12.06 -0.22
N PRO A 24 3.79 -11.25 -0.18
CA PRO A 24 3.89 -9.82 -0.49
C PRO A 24 4.88 -9.08 0.43
N SER A 25 4.82 -9.36 1.73
CA SER A 25 5.75 -8.78 2.72
C SER A 25 7.19 -9.24 2.49
N LEU A 26 7.40 -10.53 2.19
CA LEU A 26 8.72 -11.08 1.90
C LEU A 26 9.31 -10.51 0.60
N ALA A 27 8.47 -10.30 -0.41
CA ALA A 27 8.84 -9.66 -1.67
C ALA A 27 9.28 -8.20 -1.43
N ALA A 28 8.52 -7.42 -0.67
CA ALA A 28 8.88 -6.05 -0.29
C ALA A 28 10.20 -6.01 0.49
N GLY A 29 10.36 -6.86 1.51
CA GLY A 29 11.60 -6.94 2.30
C GLY A 29 12.83 -7.27 1.44
N SER A 30 12.66 -8.09 0.40
CA SER A 30 13.75 -8.49 -0.49
C SER A 30 14.27 -7.36 -1.38
N MET A 31 13.50 -6.27 -1.55
CA MET A 31 13.97 -5.09 -2.25
C MET A 31 15.12 -4.39 -1.49
N LEU A 32 15.05 -4.41 -0.15
CA LEU A 32 16.07 -3.83 0.74
C LEU A 32 17.18 -4.82 1.07
N LEU A 33 16.84 -6.11 1.21
CA LEU A 33 17.78 -7.18 1.56
C LEU A 33 17.82 -8.27 0.47
N PRO A 34 18.28 -7.97 -0.76
CA PRO A 34 18.15 -8.88 -1.91
C PRO A 34 18.94 -10.20 -1.78
N SER A 35 19.95 -10.24 -0.92
CA SER A 35 20.75 -11.44 -0.66
C SER A 35 20.17 -12.34 0.45
N THR A 36 19.20 -11.84 1.23
CA THR A 36 18.68 -12.61 2.36
C THR A 36 17.49 -13.47 1.94
N ARG A 37 17.46 -14.71 2.44
CA ARG A 37 16.35 -15.67 2.28
C ARG A 37 15.58 -15.90 3.59
N ARG A 38 16.10 -15.38 4.72
CA ARG A 38 15.53 -15.60 6.05
C ARG A 38 14.26 -14.75 6.20
N ARG A 39 13.15 -15.37 6.64
CA ARG A 39 11.84 -14.71 6.77
C ARG A 39 11.88 -13.52 7.73
N VAL A 40 12.41 -13.68 8.94
CA VAL A 40 12.38 -12.63 9.97
C VAL A 40 13.07 -11.33 9.52
N PRO A 41 14.33 -11.34 9.02
CA PRO A 41 14.95 -10.12 8.49
C PRO A 41 14.17 -9.46 7.35
N LEU A 42 13.57 -10.26 6.44
CA LEU A 42 12.74 -9.74 5.36
C LEU A 42 11.50 -9.04 5.91
N LEU A 43 10.82 -9.63 6.88
CA LEU A 43 9.64 -9.04 7.51
C LEU A 43 9.98 -7.74 8.25
N LEU A 44 11.10 -7.67 8.95
CA LEU A 44 11.56 -6.42 9.59
C LEU A 44 11.84 -5.32 8.57
N ALA A 45 12.54 -5.67 7.48
CA ALA A 45 12.81 -4.74 6.38
C ALA A 45 11.50 -4.28 5.70
N ALA A 46 10.55 -5.19 5.49
CA ALA A 46 9.24 -4.88 4.93
C ALA A 46 8.44 -3.95 5.84
N THR A 47 8.43 -4.19 7.15
CA THR A 47 7.78 -3.32 8.13
C THR A 47 8.36 -1.90 8.08
N ALA A 48 9.68 -1.78 8.03
CA ALA A 48 10.34 -0.47 7.88
C ALA A 48 9.97 0.22 6.56
N ALA A 49 10.04 -0.51 5.43
CA ALA A 49 9.67 0.01 4.12
C ALA A 49 8.21 0.48 4.06
N HIS A 50 7.27 -0.35 4.50
CA HIS A 50 5.86 0.01 4.56
C HIS A 50 5.61 1.18 5.51
N GLY A 51 6.29 1.25 6.65
CA GLY A 51 6.18 2.38 7.58
C GLY A 51 6.55 3.70 6.91
N VAL A 52 7.73 3.76 6.27
CA VAL A 52 8.21 4.96 5.58
C VAL A 52 7.31 5.32 4.40
N LEU A 53 6.99 4.37 3.53
CA LEU A 53 6.17 4.61 2.34
C LEU A 53 4.74 5.01 2.72
N SER A 54 4.14 4.38 3.72
CA SER A 54 2.80 4.75 4.19
C SER A 54 2.80 6.19 4.73
N LEU A 55 3.76 6.56 5.56
CA LEU A 55 3.82 7.93 6.08
C LEU A 55 4.06 8.94 4.94
N GLY A 56 4.98 8.64 4.02
CA GLY A 56 5.28 9.47 2.86
C GLY A 56 4.06 9.68 1.97
N TRP A 57 3.33 8.61 1.64
CA TRP A 57 2.13 8.71 0.82
C TRP A 57 0.98 9.39 1.54
N ALA A 58 0.74 9.10 2.83
CA ALA A 58 -0.27 9.80 3.61
C ALA A 58 -0.01 11.31 3.66
N GLN A 59 1.26 11.70 3.83
CA GLN A 59 1.67 13.10 3.80
C GLN A 59 1.48 13.72 2.41
N ALA A 60 1.88 13.02 1.34
CA ALA A 60 1.68 13.49 -0.03
C ALA A 60 0.19 13.76 -0.31
N LEU A 61 -0.67 12.80 0.02
CA LEU A 61 -2.12 12.91 -0.10
C LEU A 61 -2.71 14.06 0.73
N ALA A 62 -2.20 14.28 1.94
CA ALA A 62 -2.64 15.37 2.81
C ALA A 62 -2.28 16.76 2.28
N LEU A 63 -1.20 16.86 1.49
CA LEU A 63 -0.68 18.11 0.93
C LEU A 63 -1.26 18.45 -0.45
N VAL A 64 -1.95 17.53 -1.11
CA VAL A 64 -2.61 17.82 -2.40
C VAL A 64 -3.68 18.91 -2.17
N PRO A 65 -3.57 20.09 -2.81
CA PRO A 65 -4.57 21.13 -2.66
C PRO A 65 -5.94 20.68 -3.20
N GLY A 66 -7.01 20.99 -2.46
CA GLY A 66 -8.39 20.66 -2.86
C GLY A 66 -8.78 19.20 -2.66
N TRP A 67 -7.89 18.38 -2.10
CA TRP A 67 -8.11 16.96 -1.85
C TRP A 67 -8.92 16.71 -0.57
N GLN A 68 -8.85 17.65 0.38
CA GLN A 68 -9.60 17.60 1.63
C GLN A 68 -11.11 17.74 1.36
N VAL A 69 -11.90 16.89 2.01
CA VAL A 69 -13.36 16.87 1.89
C VAL A 69 -14.01 16.84 3.25
N ARG A 70 -15.28 17.28 3.26
CA ARG A 70 -16.05 17.49 4.49
C ARG A 70 -16.68 16.23 5.07
N THR A 71 -16.74 15.13 4.31
CA THR A 71 -17.40 13.90 4.74
C THR A 71 -16.46 12.71 4.61
N THR A 72 -16.52 11.80 5.60
CA THR A 72 -15.72 10.57 5.63
C THR A 72 -15.95 9.71 4.39
N ALA A 73 -17.20 9.60 3.91
CA ALA A 73 -17.52 8.83 2.70
C ALA A 73 -16.86 9.39 1.44
N ARG A 74 -16.91 10.71 1.22
CA ARG A 74 -16.21 11.33 0.09
C ARG A 74 -14.69 11.25 0.27
N GLY A 75 -14.22 11.30 1.52
CA GLY A 75 -12.82 11.14 1.89
C GLY A 75 -12.32 9.76 1.48
N ALA A 76 -13.06 8.72 1.82
CA ALA A 76 -12.76 7.35 1.42
C ALA A 76 -12.75 7.17 -0.10
N LEU A 77 -13.72 7.71 -0.83
CA LEU A 77 -13.77 7.61 -2.30
C LEU A 77 -12.59 8.31 -2.98
N ARG A 78 -12.29 9.56 -2.59
CA ARG A 78 -11.12 10.29 -3.11
C ARG A 78 -9.81 9.63 -2.69
N GLY A 79 -9.77 9.18 -1.46
CA GLY A 79 -8.68 8.39 -0.90
C GLY A 79 -8.40 7.15 -1.73
N ALA A 80 -9.43 6.36 -2.06
CA ALA A 80 -9.30 5.18 -2.91
C ALA A 80 -8.75 5.53 -4.31
N ALA A 81 -9.23 6.63 -4.93
CA ALA A 81 -8.66 7.10 -6.18
C ALA A 81 -7.17 7.48 -6.05
N GLY A 82 -6.78 8.10 -4.93
CA GLY A 82 -5.36 8.32 -4.62
C GLY A 82 -4.58 7.02 -4.40
N GLY A 83 -5.18 6.04 -3.73
CA GLY A 83 -4.63 4.68 -3.60
C GLY A 83 -4.36 4.05 -4.96
N LEU A 84 -5.30 4.17 -5.90
CA LEU A 84 -5.11 3.69 -7.28
C LEU A 84 -3.96 4.42 -7.98
N ALA A 85 -3.82 5.74 -7.79
CA ALA A 85 -2.71 6.50 -8.33
C ALA A 85 -1.36 6.06 -7.72
N ILE A 86 -1.33 5.77 -6.41
CA ILE A 86 -0.15 5.22 -5.74
C ILE A 86 0.21 3.86 -6.31
N ALA A 87 -0.77 2.96 -6.48
CA ALA A 87 -0.56 1.66 -7.10
C ALA A 87 0.05 1.79 -8.50
N ALA A 88 -0.44 2.72 -9.31
CA ALA A 88 0.09 2.99 -10.63
C ALA A 88 1.56 3.45 -10.58
N VAL A 89 1.92 4.30 -9.60
CA VAL A 89 3.31 4.73 -9.38
C VAL A 89 4.17 3.56 -8.91
N ASP A 90 3.77 2.85 -7.86
CA ASP A 90 4.58 1.81 -7.24
C ASP A 90 4.81 0.62 -8.20
N PHE A 91 3.75 0.13 -8.84
CA PHE A 91 3.89 -0.93 -9.84
C PHE A 91 4.51 -0.44 -11.13
N GLY A 92 4.24 0.79 -11.56
CA GLY A 92 4.90 1.41 -12.71
C GLY A 92 6.42 1.46 -12.52
N LEU A 93 6.89 1.94 -11.37
CA LEU A 93 8.30 1.95 -11.00
C LEU A 93 8.88 0.53 -10.94
N ALA A 94 8.16 -0.42 -10.35
CA ALA A 94 8.60 -1.81 -10.28
C ALA A 94 8.74 -2.47 -11.67
N HIS A 95 7.86 -2.14 -12.62
CA HIS A 95 7.87 -2.70 -13.97
C HIS A 95 8.85 -1.99 -14.93
N VAL A 96 8.96 -0.66 -14.84
CA VAL A 96 9.93 0.11 -15.63
C VAL A 96 11.36 -0.16 -15.14
N SER A 97 11.55 -0.42 -13.84
CA SER A 97 12.85 -0.79 -13.29
C SER A 97 13.29 -2.18 -13.71
N ARG A 98 14.36 -2.27 -14.50
CA ARG A 98 15.01 -3.55 -14.84
C ARG A 98 15.80 -4.20 -13.69
N SER A 99 15.75 -3.62 -12.50
CA SER A 99 16.48 -4.15 -11.35
C SER A 99 15.92 -5.51 -10.90
N ARG A 100 16.82 -6.45 -10.56
CA ARG A 100 16.45 -7.74 -9.97
C ARG A 100 15.78 -7.59 -8.60
N ARG A 101 15.98 -6.44 -7.93
CA ARG A 101 15.37 -6.16 -6.61
C ARG A 101 13.84 -6.15 -6.64
N PHE A 102 13.25 -5.81 -7.79
CA PHE A 102 11.79 -5.78 -7.96
C PHE A 102 11.22 -7.09 -8.55
N ALA A 103 12.06 -8.11 -8.78
CA ALA A 103 11.62 -9.34 -9.46
C ALA A 103 10.50 -10.07 -8.71
N ARG A 104 10.59 -10.17 -7.38
CA ARG A 104 9.54 -10.81 -6.57
C ARG A 104 8.25 -10.00 -6.55
N VAL A 105 8.35 -8.68 -6.44
CA VAL A 105 7.17 -7.79 -6.48
C VAL A 105 6.43 -7.90 -7.81
N ARG A 106 7.17 -7.95 -8.93
CA ARG A 106 6.57 -8.17 -10.26
C ARG A 106 5.92 -9.55 -10.45
N ALA A 107 6.29 -10.54 -9.63
CA ALA A 107 5.72 -11.88 -9.68
C ALA A 107 4.44 -12.01 -8.84
N LEU A 108 4.09 -11.00 -8.03
CA LEU A 108 2.87 -11.03 -7.23
C LEU A 108 1.61 -10.92 -8.11
N PRO A 109 0.50 -11.57 -7.74
CA PRO A 109 -0.79 -11.34 -8.39
C PRO A 109 -1.19 -9.86 -8.28
N LEU A 110 -1.35 -9.17 -9.41
CA LEU A 110 -1.48 -7.71 -9.42
C LEU A 110 -2.78 -7.20 -8.77
N LEU A 111 -3.91 -7.86 -9.05
CA LEU A 111 -5.23 -7.41 -8.59
C LEU A 111 -5.35 -7.28 -7.06
N PRO A 112 -4.98 -8.29 -6.23
CA PRO A 112 -5.03 -8.12 -4.79
C PRO A 112 -4.12 -6.99 -4.29
N GLN A 113 -2.98 -6.76 -4.96
CA GLN A 113 -2.07 -5.67 -4.58
C GLN A 113 -2.68 -4.30 -4.91
N ILE A 114 -3.39 -4.15 -6.04
CA ILE A 114 -4.16 -2.94 -6.34
C ILE A 114 -5.28 -2.75 -5.29
N ALA A 115 -5.97 -3.81 -4.91
CA ALA A 115 -7.01 -3.75 -3.89
C ALA A 115 -6.47 -3.28 -2.53
N ASP A 116 -5.27 -3.72 -2.15
CA ASP A 116 -4.61 -3.24 -0.94
C ASP A 116 -4.37 -1.72 -0.98
N HIS A 117 -3.94 -1.20 -2.14
CA HIS A 117 -3.73 0.23 -2.32
C HIS A 117 -5.03 1.05 -2.29
N LEU A 118 -6.10 0.53 -2.90
CA LEU A 118 -7.43 1.13 -2.81
C LEU A 118 -7.89 1.21 -1.35
N ALA A 119 -7.73 0.12 -0.59
CA ALA A 119 -8.08 0.06 0.83
C ALA A 119 -7.24 1.04 1.66
N TYR A 120 -5.92 1.06 1.44
CA TYR A 120 -5.01 2.01 2.08
C TYR A 120 -5.45 3.46 1.84
N GLY A 121 -5.64 3.82 0.57
CA GLY A 121 -6.05 5.16 0.17
C GLY A 121 -7.41 5.54 0.78
N ALA A 122 -8.38 4.62 0.77
CA ALA A 122 -9.69 4.85 1.35
C ALA A 122 -9.61 5.16 2.86
N VAL A 123 -8.82 4.39 3.62
CA VAL A 123 -8.64 4.63 5.05
C VAL A 123 -7.93 5.96 5.30
N VAL A 124 -6.88 6.28 4.55
CA VAL A 124 -6.17 7.57 4.67
C VAL A 124 -7.10 8.73 4.35
N GLY A 125 -7.83 8.67 3.25
CA GLY A 125 -8.78 9.73 2.86
C GLY A 125 -9.93 9.90 3.85
N ALA A 126 -10.41 8.81 4.45
CA ALA A 126 -11.40 8.85 5.52
C ALA A 126 -10.87 9.56 6.78
N VAL A 127 -9.61 9.31 7.15
CA VAL A 127 -8.94 9.95 8.30
C VAL A 127 -8.65 11.43 8.03
N LEU A 128 -8.28 11.78 6.80
CA LEU A 128 -7.98 13.17 6.41
C LEU A 128 -9.24 14.03 6.19
N ALA A 129 -10.42 13.42 6.10
CA ALA A 129 -11.67 14.14 5.98
C ALA A 129 -11.89 15.01 7.24
N ARG A 130 -12.16 16.30 7.04
CA ARG A 130 -12.42 17.24 8.14
C ARG A 130 -13.92 17.54 8.20
N PRO A 131 -14.65 17.02 9.21
CA PRO A 131 -16.04 17.41 9.41
C PRO A 131 -16.13 18.91 9.63
N LEU A 132 -17.27 19.49 9.28
CA LEU A 132 -17.57 20.82 9.78
C LEU A 132 -17.68 20.77 11.29
N SER A 133 -16.87 21.57 11.98
CA SER A 133 -17.30 22.13 13.24
C SER A 133 -18.66 22.80 12.96
N ARG A 134 -19.73 22.30 13.59
CA ARG A 134 -21.00 23.03 13.62
C ARG A 134 -20.68 24.38 14.27
N ALA A 135 -20.65 25.44 13.46
CA ALA A 135 -20.66 26.81 13.94
C ALA A 135 -22.05 27.16 14.45
#